data_AF-A0A0M2LSN0-F1
#
_entry.id   AF-A0A0M2LSN0-F1
#
_cell.length_a   1.000
_cell.length_b   1.000
_cell.length_c   1.000
_cell.angle_alpha   90.00
_cell.angle_beta   90.00
_cell.angle_gamma   90.00
#
_symmetry.space_group_name_H-M   'P 1'
#
loop_
_entity.id
_entity.type
_entity.pdbx_description
1 polymer ?
#
loop_
_entity_poly.entity_id
_entity_poly.type
_entity_poly.pdbx_seq_one_letter_code
_entity_poly.pdbx_strand_id
1 'polypeptide(L)'
;MSRQPCVYILASGRHGTLYIGVTSNLVARLHQHREGLIEGFTTRYGIHRLVWFDMADTMEAAITREKQLKKWNRDWKLRLIEEGNPEWRDLAIDLGFARVEKTMRMDSRLRGNDDVAGWNDGTGKHDRD
;
A
#
# COMPACT_ATOMS: atom_id res chain seq x y z
N MET A 1 12.67 16.46 5.08
CA MET A 1 11.43 16.34 4.28
C MET A 1 10.23 16.58 5.17
N SER A 2 9.24 17.34 4.70
CA SER A 2 7.94 17.51 5.36
C SER A 2 7.24 16.15 5.48
N ARG A 3 6.73 15.86 6.66
CA ARG A 3 5.86 14.70 6.91
C ARG A 3 4.44 15.12 6.56
N GLN A 4 3.89 14.56 5.49
CA GLN A 4 2.50 14.80 5.08
C GLN A 4 1.71 13.51 5.20
N PRO A 5 0.58 13.51 5.93
CA PRO A 5 -0.32 12.37 5.98
C PRO A 5 -0.75 11.93 4.59
N CYS A 6 -0.75 10.62 4.38
CA CYS A 6 -1.06 10.01 3.10
C CYS A 6 -1.70 8.64 3.32
N VAL A 7 -2.66 8.30 2.47
CA VAL A 7 -3.20 6.95 2.31
C VAL A 7 -2.67 6.37 1.02
N TYR A 8 -2.30 5.09 1.03
CA TYR A 8 -1.69 4.45 -0.13
C TYR A 8 -2.20 3.03 -0.33
N ILE A 9 -2.13 2.57 -1.58
CA ILE A 9 -2.46 1.21 -1.99
C ILE A 9 -1.23 0.57 -2.65
N LEU A 10 -0.78 -0.53 -2.08
CA LEU A 10 0.21 -1.42 -2.68
C LEU A 10 -0.48 -2.63 -3.30
N ALA A 11 0.13 -3.18 -4.35
CA ALA A 11 -0.37 -4.39 -5.00
C ALA A 11 0.76 -5.40 -5.28
N SER A 12 0.43 -6.69 -5.27
CA SER A 12 1.31 -7.75 -5.80
C SER A 12 1.29 -7.83 -7.33
N GLY A 13 0.24 -7.29 -7.96
CA GLY A 13 0.06 -7.25 -9.41
C GLY A 13 -1.37 -6.86 -9.80
N ARG A 14 -1.63 -6.79 -11.12
CA ARG A 14 -2.98 -6.52 -11.65
C ARG A 14 -3.92 -7.66 -11.22
N HIS A 15 -5.04 -7.31 -10.59
CA HIS A 15 -5.98 -8.25 -9.94
C HIS A 15 -5.37 -9.11 -8.81
N GLY A 16 -4.21 -8.74 -8.27
CA GLY A 16 -3.56 -9.42 -7.14
C GLY A 16 -4.07 -8.94 -5.78
N THR A 17 -3.31 -9.23 -4.73
CA THR A 17 -3.61 -8.78 -3.37
C THR A 17 -3.37 -7.27 -3.26
N LEU A 18 -4.31 -6.57 -2.62
CA LEU A 18 -4.20 -5.14 -2.33
C LEU A 18 -3.91 -4.95 -0.84
N TYR A 19 -2.94 -4.10 -0.53
CA TYR A 19 -2.67 -3.62 0.82
C TYR A 19 -2.97 -2.14 0.88
N ILE A 20 -3.73 -1.71 1.88
CA ILE A 20 -4.12 -0.32 2.09
C ILE A 20 -3.57 0.12 3.44
N GLY A 21 -2.82 1.21 3.45
CA GLY A 21 -2.21 1.75 4.66
C GLY A 21 -2.20 3.26 4.68
N VAL A 22 -1.85 3.81 5.85
CA VAL A 22 -1.59 5.24 6.05
C VAL A 22 -0.17 5.46 6.55
N THR A 23 0.39 6.63 6.26
CA THR A 23 1.71 7.04 6.77
C THR A 23 1.83 8.56 6.70
N SER A 24 2.67 9.14 7.55
CA SER A 24 3.09 10.54 7.44
C SER A 24 4.36 10.71 6.59
N ASN A 25 4.97 9.61 6.14
CA ASN A 25 6.16 9.60 5.29
C ASN A 25 6.07 8.43 4.30
N LEU A 26 5.54 8.71 3.11
CA LEU A 26 5.35 7.72 2.05
C LEU A 26 6.68 7.13 1.56
N VAL A 27 7.69 7.98 1.32
CA VAL A 27 9.01 7.54 0.82
C VAL A 27 9.67 6.58 1.82
N ALA A 28 9.75 6.94 3.10
CA ALA A 28 10.33 6.05 4.10
C ALA A 28 9.56 4.72 4.20
N ARG A 29 8.23 4.76 4.10
CA ARG A 29 7.40 3.55 4.16
C ARG A 29 7.61 2.64 2.94
N LEU A 30 7.73 3.22 1.74
CA LEU A 30 8.05 2.47 0.52
C LEU A 30 9.43 1.80 0.61
N HIS A 31 10.42 2.52 1.16
CA HIS A 31 11.75 1.99 1.41
C HIS A 31 11.70 0.76 2.32
N GLN A 32 11.01 0.89 3.47
CA GLN A 32 10.81 -0.20 4.42
C GLN A 32 10.15 -1.44 3.79
N HIS A 33 9.12 -1.24 2.96
CA HIS A 33 8.43 -2.34 2.28
C HIS A 33 9.25 -2.98 1.15
N ARG A 34 10.11 -2.23 0.47
CA ARG A 34 10.93 -2.71 -0.65
C ARG A 34 12.18 -3.45 -0.21
N GLU A 35 12.82 -2.94 0.83
CA GLU A 35 14.01 -3.58 1.40
C GLU A 35 13.67 -4.75 2.32
N GLY A 36 12.38 -5.03 2.54
CA GLY A 36 11.95 -6.10 3.42
C GLY A 36 12.29 -5.86 4.89
N LEU A 37 12.61 -4.61 5.25
CA LEU A 37 12.95 -4.19 6.63
C LEU A 37 11.79 -4.35 7.60
N ILE A 38 10.57 -4.54 7.09
CA ILE A 38 9.43 -5.01 7.87
C ILE A 38 9.34 -6.52 7.65
N GLU A 39 9.84 -7.31 8.59
CA GLU A 39 9.60 -8.76 8.63
C GLU A 39 8.09 -9.03 8.65
N GLY A 40 7.54 -9.64 7.59
CA GLY A 40 6.11 -9.96 7.55
C GLY A 40 5.49 -10.16 6.16
N PHE A 41 4.18 -9.95 6.09
CA PHE A 41 3.30 -10.27 4.96
C PHE A 41 3.73 -9.62 3.64
N THR A 42 4.19 -8.37 3.61
CA THR A 42 4.57 -7.70 2.35
C THR A 42 5.77 -8.36 1.65
N THR A 43 6.73 -8.89 2.42
CA THR A 43 7.88 -9.66 1.91
C THR A 43 7.46 -11.07 1.47
N ARG A 44 6.49 -11.69 2.18
CA ARG A 44 5.97 -13.02 1.84
C ARG A 44 5.04 -13.03 0.61
N TYR A 45 4.36 -11.93 0.30
CA TYR A 45 3.36 -11.84 -0.77
C TYR A 45 3.76 -10.96 -1.97
N GLY A 46 5.01 -10.46 -2.01
CA GLY A 46 5.52 -9.67 -3.14
C GLY A 46 4.77 -8.35 -3.36
N ILE A 47 4.22 -7.76 -2.28
CA ILE A 47 3.40 -6.55 -2.34
C ILE A 47 4.33 -5.33 -2.24
N HIS A 48 4.98 -4.98 -3.36
CA HIS A 48 5.98 -3.90 -3.41
C HIS A 48 5.62 -2.77 -4.39
N ARG A 49 4.59 -2.97 -5.21
CA ARG A 49 4.19 -2.01 -6.23
C ARG A 49 3.25 -0.97 -5.64
N LEU A 50 3.64 0.30 -5.70
CA LEU A 50 2.73 1.40 -5.39
C LEU A 50 1.84 1.65 -6.59
N VAL A 51 0.53 1.45 -6.44
CA VAL A 51 -0.42 1.58 -7.56
C VAL A 51 -1.33 2.80 -7.43
N TRP A 52 -1.50 3.32 -6.22
CA TRP A 52 -2.29 4.51 -5.93
C TRP A 52 -1.87 5.11 -4.58
N PHE A 53 -1.94 6.43 -4.44
CA PHE A 53 -1.82 7.13 -3.16
C PHE A 53 -2.56 8.47 -3.23
N ASP A 54 -2.94 8.99 -2.07
CA ASP A 54 -3.59 10.29 -1.94
C ASP A 54 -3.07 11.01 -0.68
N MET A 55 -2.82 12.30 -0.83
CA MET A 55 -2.28 13.14 0.24
C MET A 55 -3.44 13.74 1.02
N ALA A 56 -3.39 13.66 2.34
CA ALA A 56 -4.43 14.20 3.20
C ALA A 56 -3.91 15.39 3.99
N ASP A 57 -4.78 16.37 4.24
CA ASP A 57 -4.44 17.55 5.04
C ASP A 57 -4.09 17.19 6.49
N THR A 58 -4.74 16.15 7.03
CA THR A 58 -4.55 15.69 8.41
C THR A 58 -4.43 14.16 8.48
N MET A 59 -3.82 13.67 9.56
CA MET A 59 -3.72 12.23 9.81
C MET A 59 -5.10 11.59 10.01
N GLU A 60 -6.02 12.30 10.65
CA GLU A 60 -7.40 11.86 10.85
C GLU A 60 -8.15 11.69 9.52
N ALA A 61 -7.94 12.61 8.57
CA ALA A 61 -8.48 12.50 7.23
C ALA A 61 -7.90 11.28 6.49
N ALA A 62 -6.59 11.05 6.57
CA ALA A 62 -5.94 9.87 6.00
C ALA A 62 -6.52 8.56 6.58
N ILE A 63 -6.63 8.46 7.91
CA ILE A 63 -7.19 7.29 8.61
C ILE A 63 -8.66 7.07 8.22
N THR A 64 -9.45 8.14 8.12
CA THR A 64 -10.85 8.05 7.71
C THR A 64 -10.96 7.52 6.29
N ARG A 65 -10.14 8.03 5.36
CA ARG A 65 -10.09 7.57 3.98
C ARG A 65 -9.66 6.11 3.89
N GLU A 66 -8.67 5.70 4.66
CA GLU A 66 -8.23 4.31 4.75
C GLU A 66 -9.36 3.37 5.20
N LYS A 67 -10.10 3.73 6.26
CA LYS A 67 -11.25 2.97 6.74
C LYS A 67 -12.35 2.87 5.68
N GLN A 68 -12.62 3.94 4.94
CA GLN A 68 -13.57 3.92 3.82
C GLN A 68 -13.12 2.96 2.73
N LEU A 69 -11.88 3.10 2.26
CA LEU A 69 -11.31 2.26 1.22
C LEU A 69 -11.31 0.79 1.64
N LYS A 70 -10.94 0.46 2.88
CA LYS A 70 -10.98 -0.92 3.40
C LYS A 70 -12.39 -1.53 3.29
N LYS A 71 -13.45 -0.75 3.57
CA LYS A 71 -14.86 -1.19 3.46
C LYS A 71 -15.40 -1.32 2.03
N TRP A 72 -14.73 -0.74 1.03
CA TRP A 72 -15.20 -0.83 -0.36
C TRP A 72 -15.09 -2.26 -0.89
N ASN A 73 -16.00 -2.61 -1.79
CA ASN A 73 -15.87 -3.84 -2.55
C ASN A 73 -14.61 -3.78 -3.44
N ARG A 74 -14.19 -4.95 -3.93
CA ARG A 74 -12.99 -5.08 -4.74
C ARG A 74 -13.07 -4.26 -6.03
N ASP A 75 -14.19 -4.33 -6.74
CA ASP A 75 -14.37 -3.67 -8.03
C ASP A 75 -14.22 -2.14 -7.94
N TRP A 76 -14.70 -1.52 -6.87
CA TRP A 76 -14.57 -0.08 -6.68
C TRP A 76 -13.13 0.32 -6.39
N LYS A 77 -12.38 -0.51 -5.64
CA LYS A 77 -10.94 -0.31 -5.44
C LYS A 77 -10.18 -0.41 -6.76
N LEU A 78 -10.52 -1.39 -7.60
CA LEU A 78 -9.90 -1.55 -8.91
C LEU A 78 -10.17 -0.35 -9.81
N ARG A 79 -11.43 0.12 -9.87
CA ARG A 79 -11.80 1.32 -10.63
C ARG A 79 -11.05 2.56 -10.17
N LEU A 80 -10.97 2.78 -8.85
CA LEU A 80 -10.21 3.90 -8.28
C LEU A 80 -8.74 3.90 -8.74
N ILE A 81 -8.11 2.73 -8.76
CA ILE A 81 -6.73 2.58 -9.23
C ILE A 81 -6.66 2.84 -10.73
N GLU A 82 -7.55 2.24 -11.52
CA GLU A 82 -7.54 2.30 -12.98
C GLU A 82 -7.88 3.69 -13.53
N GLU A 83 -8.64 4.51 -12.80
CA GLU A 83 -8.92 5.91 -13.16
C GLU A 83 -7.64 6.77 -13.26
N GLY A 84 -6.68 6.55 -12.35
CA GLY A 84 -5.41 7.29 -12.35
C GLY A 84 -4.21 6.50 -12.89
N ASN A 85 -4.32 5.18 -12.96
CA ASN A 85 -3.22 4.27 -13.28
C ASN A 85 -3.71 3.01 -14.02
N PRO A 86 -4.24 3.14 -15.26
CA PRO A 86 -4.84 2.04 -16.01
C PRO A 86 -3.85 0.92 -16.35
N GLU A 87 -2.58 1.27 -16.49
CA GLU A 87 -1.48 0.33 -16.77
C GLU A 87 -0.89 -0.30 -15.50
N TRP A 88 -1.41 0.02 -14.32
CA TRP A 88 -0.92 -0.47 -13.03
C TRP A 88 0.60 -0.27 -12.89
N ARG A 89 1.08 0.89 -13.33
CA ARG A 89 2.49 1.29 -13.22
C ARG A 89 2.87 1.42 -11.75
N ASP A 90 4.13 1.17 -11.48
CA ASP A 90 4.68 1.35 -10.15
C ASP A 90 4.99 2.82 -9.91
N LEU A 91 4.07 3.53 -9.25
CA LEU A 91 4.17 4.97 -8.99
C LEU A 91 5.36 5.34 -8.09
N ALA A 92 5.91 4.37 -7.37
CA ALA A 92 7.12 4.60 -6.58
C ALA A 92 8.34 4.91 -7.47
N ILE A 93 8.33 4.48 -8.74
CA ILE A 93 9.39 4.86 -9.70
C ILE A 93 9.41 6.37 -9.91
N ASP A 94 8.22 6.98 -10.01
CA ASP A 94 8.07 8.43 -10.17
C ASP A 94 8.53 9.19 -8.90
N LEU A 95 8.59 8.50 -7.76
CA LEU A 95 9.14 9.01 -6.49
C LEU A 95 10.65 8.75 -6.33
N GLY A 96 11.34 8.27 -7.38
CA GLY A 96 12.78 8.06 -7.40
C GLY A 96 13.24 6.67 -6.96
N PHE A 97 12.33 5.71 -6.78
CA PHE A 97 12.72 4.34 -6.45
C PHE A 97 13.07 3.52 -7.70
N ALA A 98 13.98 2.56 -7.54
CA ALA A 98 14.27 1.58 -8.59
C ALA A 98 13.04 0.72 -8.93
N ARG A 99 12.95 0.26 -10.18
CA ARG A 99 11.91 -0.69 -10.59
C ARG A 99 12.05 -1.98 -9.78
N VAL A 100 10.95 -2.46 -9.22
CA VAL A 100 10.92 -3.81 -8.64
C VAL A 100 10.93 -4.82 -9.79
N GLU A 101 12.05 -5.51 -9.99
CA GLU A 101 12.16 -6.59 -10.98
C GLU A 101 11.22 -7.74 -10.62
N LYS A 102 10.70 -8.41 -11.67
CA LYS A 102 9.56 -9.35 -11.66
C LYS A 102 9.37 -10.10 -10.33
N THR A 103 8.19 -9.89 -9.73
CA THR A 103 7.55 -10.75 -8.73
C THR A 103 7.97 -12.20 -8.94
N MET A 104 8.84 -12.71 -8.06
CA MET A 104 9.18 -14.13 -8.02
C MET A 104 7.85 -14.90 -7.98
N ARG A 105 7.63 -15.78 -8.96
CA ARG A 105 6.36 -16.48 -9.20
C ARG A 105 5.79 -17.02 -7.88
N MET A 106 4.71 -16.42 -7.38
CA MET A 106 4.00 -16.95 -6.23
C MET A 106 3.24 -18.22 -6.63
N ASP A 107 3.37 -19.26 -5.82
CA ASP A 107 2.64 -20.53 -5.94
C ASP A 107 1.13 -20.26 -6.06
N SER A 108 0.52 -20.80 -7.12
CA SER A 108 -0.90 -20.73 -7.46
C SER A 108 -1.85 -21.14 -6.32
N ARG A 109 -1.34 -21.83 -5.29
CA ARG A 109 -2.12 -22.34 -4.15
C ARG A 109 -2.54 -21.29 -3.11
N LEU A 110 -1.99 -20.06 -3.17
CA LEU A 110 -2.33 -18.98 -2.23
C LEU A 110 -3.41 -18.00 -2.75
N ARG A 111 -4.09 -18.32 -3.87
CA ARG A 111 -5.31 -17.62 -4.28
C ARG A 111 -6.47 -18.05 -3.38
N GLY A 112 -6.49 -17.54 -2.15
CA GLY A 112 -7.52 -17.86 -1.17
C GLY A 112 -7.87 -16.66 -0.31
N ASN A 113 -9.11 -16.22 -0.49
CA ASN A 113 -9.94 -15.33 0.33
C ASN A 113 -9.62 -13.83 0.36
N ASP A 114 -10.60 -13.09 -0.16
CA ASP A 114 -10.81 -11.64 -0.11
C ASP A 114 -11.11 -11.12 1.30
N ASP A 115 -10.27 -11.45 2.27
CA ASP A 115 -10.31 -10.82 3.57
C ASP A 115 -9.32 -9.66 3.56
N VAL A 116 -9.86 -8.45 3.58
CA VAL A 116 -9.12 -7.23 3.90
C VAL A 116 -8.40 -7.51 5.21
N ALA A 117 -7.10 -7.79 5.14
CA ALA A 117 -6.29 -8.10 6.30
C ALA A 117 -6.32 -6.89 7.24
N GLY A 118 -7.21 -6.94 8.22
CA GLY A 118 -7.26 -6.04 9.35
C GLY A 118 -6.04 -6.31 10.21
N TRP A 119 -4.93 -5.67 9.88
CA TRP A 119 -3.79 -5.54 10.78
C TRP A 119 -3.83 -4.15 11.39
N ASN A 120 -4.19 -4.10 12.68
CA ASN A 120 -3.69 -3.05 13.57
C ASN A 120 -2.19 -3.29 13.69
N ASP A 121 -1.36 -2.44 13.08
CA ASP A 121 -0.03 -2.30 13.63
C ASP A 121 -0.18 -1.69 15.02
N GLY A 122 0.30 -2.41 16.02
CA GLY A 122 0.39 -1.91 17.37
C GLY A 122 1.44 -0.81 17.48
N THR A 123 1.35 0.29 16.71
CA THR A 123 2.05 1.53 17.03
C THR A 123 1.21 2.32 18.02
N GLY A 124 1.01 1.72 19.19
CA GLY A 124 0.82 2.50 20.38
C GLY A 124 2.17 3.13 20.75
N LYS A 125 2.18 4.47 20.80
CA LYS A 125 3.05 5.31 21.64
C LYS A 125 4.43 5.70 21.08
N HIS A 126 4.71 7.00 21.26
CA HIS A 126 5.87 7.83 20.87
C HIS A 126 5.70 8.45 19.47
N ASP A 127 5.46 9.75 19.30
CA ASP A 127 6.04 10.90 20.02
C ASP A 127 5.00 11.99 20.31
N ARG A 128 4.88 12.35 21.60
CA ARG A 128 4.56 13.72 22.01
C ARG A 128 5.92 14.40 22.16
N ASP A 129 6.13 15.48 21.44
CA ASP A 129 6.86 16.70 21.85
C ASP A 129 6.52 17.80 20.84
#